data_AF-A0ABD1LYL1-F1
#
_entry.id   AF-A0ABD1LYL1-F1
#
_cell.length_a   1.000
_cell.length_b   1.000
_cell.length_c   1.000
_cell.angle_alpha   90.00
_cell.angle_beta   90.00
_cell.angle_gamma   90.00
#
_symmetry.space_group_name_H-M   'P 1'
#
loop_
_entity.id
_entity.type
_entity.pdbx_description
1 polymer ?
#
loop_
_entity_poly.entity_id
_entity_poly.type
_entity_poly.pdbx_seq_one_letter_code
_entity_poly.pdbx_strand_id
1 'polypeptide(L)'
;MRSLRVLRLASVDVSGEVLECFLATCPMLETIRVVESKCLARFKVWGQGLKLKHLELVECNILYLDVCAPNLVTFRYPGDYGKFNFASVPRLEEVFFRGRYASYLQLNMQDEDCFRILLQLVNIFHVMILSQGVIEGLPVFDNVRQLELKIPHFLRSNLVDVEHEWKANLKQEITVDPLSSYHVDRSPDVKARIRDTRRDSTIWFVDALKPHVPPSVELILLWWHQQ
;
A
#
# COMPACT_ATOMS: atom_id res chain seq x y z
N MET A 1 -5.79 33.09 -5.82
CA MET A 1 -5.19 31.82 -5.33
C MET A 1 -5.45 31.53 -3.84
N ARG A 2 -5.87 32.49 -2.99
CA ARG A 2 -6.09 32.26 -1.54
C ARG A 2 -7.26 31.32 -1.17
N SER A 3 -8.11 30.96 -2.13
CA SER A 3 -9.23 30.05 -1.97
C SER A 3 -9.01 28.66 -2.59
N LEU A 4 -7.81 28.40 -3.15
CA LEU A 4 -7.54 27.11 -3.79
C LEU A 4 -7.53 26.01 -2.73
N ARG A 5 -8.42 25.03 -2.89
CA ARG A 5 -8.56 23.87 -1.98
C ARG A 5 -8.05 22.58 -2.59
N VAL A 6 -8.03 22.47 -3.91
CA VAL A 6 -7.68 21.24 -4.62
C VAL A 6 -6.77 21.59 -5.79
N LEU A 7 -5.60 20.98 -5.83
CA LEU A 7 -4.66 21.04 -6.94
C LEU A 7 -4.58 19.64 -7.57
N ARG A 8 -4.92 19.53 -8.85
CA ARG A 8 -4.79 18.30 -9.64
C ARG A 8 -3.96 18.60 -10.89
N LEU A 9 -2.87 17.89 -11.05
CA LEU A 9 -1.97 17.98 -12.19
C LEU A 9 -1.84 16.56 -12.76
N ALA A 10 -2.00 16.40 -14.08
CA ALA A 10 -1.92 15.11 -14.73
C ALA A 10 -1.15 15.25 -16.04
N SER A 11 -0.16 14.36 -16.25
CA SER A 11 0.72 14.33 -17.42
C SER A 11 1.40 15.70 -17.68
N VAL A 12 1.78 16.38 -16.59
CA VAL A 12 2.51 17.65 -16.59
C VAL A 12 3.77 17.47 -15.76
N ASP A 13 4.91 17.87 -16.33
CA ASP A 13 6.17 17.91 -15.60
C ASP A 13 6.19 19.09 -14.63
N VAL A 14 6.03 18.76 -13.36
CA VAL A 14 6.06 19.70 -12.23
C VAL A 14 7.16 19.30 -11.26
N SER A 15 7.94 20.29 -10.82
CA SER A 15 8.99 20.08 -9.81
C SER A 15 8.46 20.23 -8.39
N GLY A 16 9.23 19.80 -7.40
CA GLY A 16 8.88 19.95 -5.98
C GLY A 16 8.74 21.41 -5.58
N GLU A 17 9.64 22.27 -6.06
CA GLU A 17 9.65 23.70 -5.74
C GLU A 17 8.35 24.39 -6.15
N VAL A 18 7.76 23.96 -7.28
CA VAL A 18 6.47 24.50 -7.74
C VAL A 18 5.34 24.07 -6.81
N LEU A 19 5.29 22.81 -6.39
CA LEU A 19 4.28 22.32 -5.44
C LEU A 19 4.45 22.95 -4.05
N GLU A 20 5.68 23.16 -3.61
CA GLU A 20 6.03 23.87 -2.38
C GLU A 20 5.55 25.33 -2.42
N CYS A 21 5.67 25.98 -3.57
CA CYS A 21 5.11 27.33 -3.78
C CYS A 21 3.57 27.33 -3.62
N PHE A 22 2.87 26.33 -4.15
CA PHE A 22 1.43 26.19 -3.92
C PHE A 22 1.09 25.98 -2.43
N LEU A 23 1.85 25.13 -1.73
CA LEU A 23 1.67 24.93 -0.28
C LEU A 23 1.89 26.22 0.52
N ALA A 24 2.88 27.04 0.12
CA ALA A 24 3.18 28.31 0.77
C ALA A 24 2.15 29.42 0.47
N THR A 25 1.61 29.44 -0.75
CA THR A 25 0.75 30.54 -1.22
C THR A 25 -0.76 30.25 -1.15
N CYS A 26 -1.15 29.00 -0.97
CA CYS A 26 -2.54 28.54 -0.88
C CYS A 26 -2.86 28.00 0.52
N PRO A 27 -3.22 28.85 1.50
CA PRO A 27 -3.44 28.43 2.88
C PRO A 27 -4.65 27.50 3.08
N MET A 28 -5.55 27.43 2.09
CA MET A 28 -6.75 26.57 2.12
C MET A 28 -6.55 25.26 1.35
N LEU A 29 -5.34 24.97 0.86
CA LEU A 29 -5.08 23.79 0.04
C LEU A 29 -5.23 22.51 0.87
N GLU A 30 -6.23 21.70 0.53
CA GLU A 30 -6.62 20.46 1.21
C GLU A 30 -6.21 19.22 0.43
N THR A 31 -6.03 19.31 -0.89
CA THR A 31 -5.71 18.17 -1.75
C THR A 31 -4.66 18.52 -2.78
N ILE A 32 -3.62 17.69 -2.86
CA ILE A 32 -2.67 17.68 -3.97
C ILE A 32 -2.74 16.29 -4.59
N ARG A 33 -3.05 16.25 -5.90
CA ARG A 33 -2.92 15.06 -6.73
C ARG A 33 -2.02 15.38 -7.92
N VAL A 34 -0.93 14.65 -8.05
CA VAL A 34 -0.05 14.71 -9.22
C VAL A 34 -0.01 13.34 -9.86
N VAL A 35 -0.22 13.29 -11.18
CA VAL A 35 -0.22 12.06 -11.98
C VAL A 35 0.81 12.22 -13.09
N GLU A 36 1.69 11.24 -13.25
CA GLU A 36 2.67 11.14 -14.34
C GLU A 36 3.59 12.37 -14.48
N SER A 37 4.18 12.84 -13.37
CA SER A 37 5.24 13.87 -13.41
C SER A 37 6.62 13.24 -13.34
N LYS A 38 7.42 13.43 -14.40
CA LYS A 38 8.79 12.88 -14.47
C LYS A 38 9.80 13.76 -13.76
N CYS A 39 9.50 15.04 -13.59
CA CYS A 39 10.37 16.03 -12.94
C CYS A 39 10.19 16.12 -11.41
N LEU A 40 9.20 15.44 -10.83
CA LEU A 40 8.94 15.49 -9.40
C LEU A 40 9.89 14.56 -8.62
N ALA A 41 11.18 14.91 -8.58
CA ALA A 41 12.22 14.09 -7.96
C ALA A 41 12.33 14.26 -6.43
N ARG A 42 12.12 15.48 -5.95
CA ARG A 42 12.15 15.84 -4.54
C ARG A 42 10.91 16.64 -4.23
N PHE A 43 10.30 16.40 -3.08
CA PHE A 43 9.15 17.19 -2.65
C PHE A 43 9.12 17.29 -1.13
N LYS A 44 8.96 18.51 -0.61
CA LYS A 44 8.82 18.75 0.82
C LYS A 44 7.43 19.30 1.13
N VAL A 45 6.65 18.54 1.88
CA VAL A 45 5.38 18.99 2.45
C VAL A 45 5.63 19.46 3.86
N TRP A 46 5.84 20.77 4.06
CA TRP A 46 6.25 21.28 5.36
C TRP A 46 5.46 22.52 5.79
N GLY A 47 4.88 22.44 6.98
CA GLY A 47 4.28 23.60 7.64
C GLY A 47 3.22 23.20 8.65
N GLN A 48 3.32 23.73 9.86
CA GLN A 48 2.38 23.45 10.95
C GLN A 48 0.96 23.98 10.63
N GLY A 49 0.85 25.02 9.81
CA GLY A 49 -0.42 25.63 9.41
C GLY A 49 -1.10 25.01 8.18
N LEU A 50 -0.50 23.97 7.56
CA LEU A 50 -1.05 23.39 6.34
C LEU A 50 -2.43 22.76 6.58
N LYS A 51 -3.37 23.06 5.68
CA LYS A 51 -4.71 22.43 5.65
C LYS A 51 -4.75 21.16 4.80
N LEU A 52 -3.60 20.71 4.30
CA LEU A 52 -3.49 19.55 3.43
C LEU A 52 -3.99 18.29 4.16
N LYS A 53 -4.99 17.64 3.57
CA LYS A 53 -5.61 16.39 4.05
C LYS A 53 -5.27 15.21 3.15
N HIS A 54 -5.12 15.44 1.86
CA HIS A 54 -4.96 14.39 0.86
C HIS A 54 -3.74 14.67 -0.02
N LEU A 55 -2.78 13.75 -0.01
CA LEU A 55 -1.62 13.78 -0.90
C LEU A 55 -1.58 12.51 -1.73
N GLU A 56 -1.59 12.68 -3.05
CA GLU A 56 -1.54 11.58 -4.00
C GLU A 56 -0.54 11.86 -5.11
N LEU A 57 0.43 10.97 -5.27
CA LEU A 57 1.54 11.09 -6.21
C LEU A 57 1.59 9.80 -7.03
N VAL A 58 0.96 9.82 -8.20
CA VAL A 58 0.73 8.66 -9.06
C VAL A 58 1.74 8.64 -10.18
N GLU A 59 2.50 7.56 -10.30
CA GLU A 59 3.50 7.38 -11.37
C GLU A 59 4.47 8.56 -11.47
N CYS A 60 4.80 9.16 -10.32
CA CYS A 60 5.77 10.23 -10.20
C CYS A 60 7.17 9.66 -9.90
N ASN A 61 8.21 10.35 -10.36
CA ASN A 61 9.61 9.96 -10.18
C ASN A 61 10.17 10.40 -8.81
N ILE A 62 9.48 10.09 -7.70
CA ILE A 62 9.86 10.57 -6.36
C ILE A 62 11.11 9.84 -5.86
N LEU A 63 12.21 10.55 -5.67
CA LEU A 63 13.41 10.04 -4.99
C LEU A 63 13.35 10.31 -3.48
N TYR A 64 12.89 11.49 -3.08
CA TYR A 64 12.82 11.91 -1.67
C TYR A 64 11.52 12.68 -1.39
N LEU A 65 10.83 12.29 -0.32
CA LEU A 65 9.63 12.98 0.18
C LEU A 65 9.72 13.19 1.68
N ASP A 66 9.75 14.46 2.09
CA ASP A 66 9.68 14.86 3.50
C ASP A 66 8.29 15.40 3.82
N VAL A 67 7.63 14.85 4.84
CA VAL A 67 6.25 15.19 5.21
C VAL A 67 6.15 15.60 6.68
N CYS A 68 5.84 16.87 6.90
CA CYS A 68 5.43 17.45 8.17
C CYS A 68 4.11 18.21 7.93
N ALA A 69 3.02 17.47 8.04
CA ALA A 69 1.67 17.91 7.69
C ALA A 69 0.68 17.41 8.76
N PRO A 70 0.41 18.20 9.81
CA PRO A 70 -0.39 17.77 10.96
C PRO A 70 -1.84 17.36 10.64
N ASN A 71 -2.37 17.83 9.51
CA ASN A 71 -3.74 17.58 9.07
C ASN A 71 -3.83 16.53 7.95
N LEU A 72 -2.71 15.91 7.54
CA LEU A 72 -2.72 14.90 6.50
C LEU A 72 -3.47 13.66 6.99
N VAL A 73 -4.51 13.26 6.26
CA VAL A 73 -5.38 12.11 6.56
C VAL A 73 -5.05 10.93 5.66
N THR A 74 -4.79 11.20 4.38
CA THR A 74 -4.53 10.13 3.39
C THR A 74 -3.28 10.40 2.59
N PHE A 75 -2.43 9.39 2.43
CA PHE A 75 -1.29 9.41 1.52
C PHE A 75 -1.36 8.25 0.52
N ARG A 76 -1.22 8.55 -0.78
CA ARG A 76 -1.27 7.55 -1.85
C ARG A 76 -0.07 7.68 -2.76
N TYR A 77 0.67 6.58 -2.93
CA TYR A 77 1.84 6.50 -3.79
C TYR A 77 1.87 5.21 -4.61
N PRO A 78 1.19 5.17 -5.78
CA PRO A 78 1.44 4.16 -6.79
C PRO A 78 2.64 4.58 -7.64
N GLY A 79 3.84 4.21 -7.20
CA GLY A 79 5.10 4.58 -7.85
C GLY A 79 6.16 3.48 -7.71
N ASP A 80 7.36 3.76 -8.21
CA ASP A 80 8.36 2.71 -8.40
C ASP A 80 9.51 2.72 -7.40
N TYR A 81 9.84 3.88 -6.84
CA TYR A 81 10.95 4.08 -5.90
C TYR A 81 10.64 5.27 -4.98
N GLY A 82 11.38 5.44 -3.90
CA GLY A 82 11.27 6.63 -3.05
C GLY A 82 11.79 6.43 -1.64
N LYS A 83 12.36 7.48 -1.07
CA LYS A 83 12.71 7.54 0.37
C LYS A 83 11.79 8.52 1.05
N PHE A 84 10.99 8.02 2.00
CA PHE A 84 9.95 8.78 2.64
C PHE A 84 10.30 9.04 4.10
N ASN A 85 10.02 10.26 4.55
CA ASN A 85 10.22 10.67 5.92
C ASN A 85 8.94 11.37 6.42
N PHE A 86 8.24 10.72 7.33
CA PHE A 86 7.02 11.25 7.95
C PHE A 86 7.34 11.85 9.32
N ALA A 87 7.92 13.06 9.32
CA ALA A 87 8.39 13.73 10.52
C ALA A 87 7.26 14.10 11.50
N SER A 88 6.09 14.51 11.01
CA SER A 88 4.92 14.79 11.86
C SER A 88 3.62 14.70 11.08
N VAL A 89 2.90 13.59 11.27
CA VAL A 89 1.62 13.29 10.62
C VAL A 89 0.63 12.59 11.58
N PRO A 90 0.32 13.19 12.75
CA PRO A 90 -0.47 12.56 13.81
C PRO A 90 -1.92 12.21 13.43
N ARG A 91 -2.42 12.70 12.30
CA ARG A 91 -3.78 12.44 11.79
C ARG A 91 -3.81 11.52 10.57
N LEU A 92 -2.67 10.94 10.20
CA LEU A 92 -2.60 10.07 9.03
C LEU A 92 -3.33 8.77 9.35
N GLU A 93 -4.47 8.56 8.69
CA GLU A 93 -5.34 7.42 8.92
C GLU A 93 -5.17 6.34 7.84
N GLU A 94 -4.87 6.74 6.61
CA GLU A 94 -4.84 5.84 5.47
C GLU A 94 -3.58 6.04 4.62
N VAL A 95 -2.90 4.93 4.32
CA VAL A 95 -1.80 4.91 3.34
C VAL A 95 -2.03 3.87 2.26
N PHE A 96 -1.66 4.20 1.03
CA PHE A 96 -1.76 3.32 -0.13
C PHE A 96 -0.45 3.30 -0.91
N PHE A 97 0.11 2.11 -1.08
CA PHE A 97 1.30 1.85 -1.88
C PHE A 97 1.02 0.84 -2.99
N ARG A 98 1.48 1.14 -4.20
CA ARG A 98 1.42 0.26 -5.38
C ARG A 98 2.68 0.48 -6.24
N GLY A 99 2.86 -0.32 -7.28
CA GLY A 99 3.97 -0.22 -8.22
C GLY A 99 5.18 -0.99 -7.70
N ARG A 100 6.35 -0.78 -8.30
CA ARG A 100 7.57 -1.47 -7.84
C ARG A 100 7.95 -1.08 -6.41
N TYR A 101 7.53 0.10 -5.96
CA TYR A 101 7.75 0.53 -4.60
C TYR A 101 7.08 -0.39 -3.58
N ALA A 102 5.86 -0.86 -3.84
CA ALA A 102 5.15 -1.75 -2.93
C ALA A 102 5.88 -3.10 -2.74
N SER A 103 6.53 -3.63 -3.79
CA SER A 103 7.39 -4.80 -3.67
C SER A 103 8.66 -4.53 -2.87
N TYR A 104 9.28 -3.36 -3.07
CA TYR A 104 10.39 -2.92 -2.23
C TYR A 104 10.00 -2.82 -0.76
N LEU A 105 8.81 -2.26 -0.47
CA LEU A 105 8.28 -2.17 0.89
C LEU A 105 8.20 -3.53 1.55
N GLN A 106 7.54 -4.50 0.91
CA GLN A 106 7.36 -5.85 1.46
C GLN A 106 8.67 -6.46 1.93
N LEU A 107 9.76 -6.31 1.16
CA LEU A 107 11.06 -6.89 1.48
C LEU A 107 11.85 -6.14 2.57
N ASN A 108 11.49 -4.89 2.87
CA ASN A 108 12.29 -4.00 3.73
C ASN A 108 11.49 -3.41 4.91
N MET A 109 10.26 -3.86 5.16
CA MET A 109 9.39 -3.28 6.19
C MET A 109 9.95 -3.39 7.63
N GLN A 110 10.82 -4.37 7.93
CA GLN A 110 11.41 -4.51 9.28
C GLN A 110 12.59 -3.56 9.54
N ASP A 111 13.30 -3.13 8.50
CA ASP A 111 14.58 -2.43 8.62
C ASP A 111 14.46 -0.91 8.48
N GLU A 112 13.31 -0.41 8.04
CA GLU A 112 13.11 1.00 7.72
C GLU A 112 12.24 1.70 8.80
N ASP A 113 12.86 2.58 9.59
CA ASP A 113 12.24 3.33 10.71
C ASP A 113 10.97 4.08 10.29
N CYS A 114 10.92 4.53 9.04
CA CYS A 114 9.75 5.17 8.45
C CYS A 114 8.49 4.28 8.52
N PHE A 115 8.62 2.98 8.24
CA PHE A 115 7.47 2.07 8.25
C PHE A 115 7.07 1.69 9.66
N ARG A 116 8.02 1.55 10.59
CA ARG A 116 7.68 1.37 12.00
C ARG A 116 6.76 2.50 12.50
N ILE A 117 7.06 3.74 12.11
CA ILE A 117 6.22 4.90 12.44
C ILE A 117 4.87 4.82 11.72
N LEU A 118 4.85 4.56 10.41
CA LEU A 118 3.59 4.49 9.66
C LEU A 118 2.65 3.41 10.19
N LEU A 119 3.16 2.21 10.46
CA LEU A 119 2.37 1.08 10.97
C LEU A 119 1.79 1.32 12.37
N GLN A 120 2.41 2.21 13.15
CA GLN A 120 1.88 2.62 14.44
C GLN A 120 0.79 3.70 14.34
N LEU A 121 0.79 4.50 13.28
CA LEU A 121 -0.10 5.65 13.12
C LEU A 121 -1.35 5.34 12.32
N VAL A 122 -1.24 4.51 11.29
CA VAL A 122 -2.29 4.33 10.28
C VAL A 122 -3.35 3.31 10.72
N ASN A 123 -4.60 3.68 10.48
CA ASN A 123 -5.75 2.82 10.72
C ASN A 123 -5.95 1.82 9.57
N ILE A 124 -5.67 2.27 8.34
CA ILE A 124 -5.83 1.50 7.11
C ILE A 124 -4.53 1.50 6.31
N PHE A 125 -4.00 0.32 6.05
CA PHE A 125 -2.76 0.12 5.28
C PHE A 125 -3.06 -0.68 4.02
N HIS A 126 -2.88 -0.06 2.85
CA HIS A 126 -3.08 -0.71 1.56
C HIS A 126 -1.75 -0.92 0.85
N VAL A 127 -1.45 -2.16 0.47
CA VAL A 127 -0.27 -2.50 -0.34
C VAL A 127 -0.68 -3.44 -1.46
N MET A 128 -0.28 -3.10 -2.69
CA MET A 128 -0.38 -4.02 -3.82
C MET A 128 0.95 -4.76 -4.02
N ILE A 129 0.98 -6.03 -3.67
CA ILE A 129 2.18 -6.88 -3.75
C ILE A 129 2.32 -7.42 -5.18
N LEU A 130 3.43 -7.14 -5.88
CA LEU A 130 3.64 -7.60 -7.26
C LEU A 130 4.44 -8.91 -7.39
N SER A 131 5.09 -9.41 -6.33
CA SER A 131 5.97 -10.59 -6.44
C SER A 131 5.21 -11.91 -6.30
N GLN A 132 5.56 -12.87 -7.17
CA GLN A 132 5.32 -14.30 -6.91
C GLN A 132 6.19 -14.71 -5.72
N GLY A 133 5.60 -15.37 -4.72
CA GLY A 133 6.37 -15.98 -3.64
C GLY A 133 6.41 -15.15 -2.36
N VAL A 134 6.84 -15.86 -1.32
CA VAL A 134 6.60 -15.71 0.12
C VAL A 134 6.43 -14.27 0.62
N ILE A 135 5.41 -14.10 1.46
CA ILE A 135 5.34 -12.98 2.39
C ILE A 135 6.35 -13.26 3.51
N GLU A 136 7.61 -12.92 3.28
CA GLU A 136 8.66 -12.96 4.30
C GLU A 136 8.93 -11.56 4.83
N GLY A 137 9.30 -11.46 6.11
CA GLY A 137 9.72 -10.20 6.71
C GLY A 137 8.57 -9.20 6.96
N LEU A 138 7.30 -9.62 7.01
CA LEU A 138 6.27 -8.69 7.46
C LEU A 138 6.43 -8.36 8.95
N PRO A 139 6.27 -7.09 9.33
CA PRO A 139 6.18 -6.68 10.72
C PRO A 139 4.84 -7.12 11.31
N VAL A 140 4.74 -7.10 12.64
CA VAL A 140 3.47 -7.27 13.33
C VAL A 140 2.66 -5.98 13.25
N PHE A 141 1.39 -6.09 12.87
CA PHE A 141 0.49 -4.94 12.66
C PHE A 141 -0.35 -4.62 13.91
N ASP A 142 0.29 -4.18 15.00
CA ASP A 142 -0.39 -4.03 16.31
C ASP A 142 -1.45 -2.91 16.36
N ASN A 143 -1.24 -1.81 15.62
CA ASN A 143 -2.11 -0.62 15.68
C ASN A 143 -3.01 -0.46 14.44
N VAL A 144 -2.76 -1.22 13.38
CA VAL A 144 -3.55 -1.16 12.14
C VAL A 144 -4.86 -1.90 12.36
N ARG A 145 -6.01 -1.24 12.15
CA ARG A 145 -7.31 -1.93 12.29
C ARG A 145 -7.74 -2.65 11.03
N GLN A 146 -7.32 -2.15 9.87
CA GLN A 146 -7.63 -2.76 8.59
C GLN A 146 -6.38 -2.85 7.71
N LEU A 147 -6.01 -4.06 7.33
CA LEU A 147 -4.93 -4.34 6.39
C LEU A 147 -5.55 -4.83 5.07
N GLU A 148 -5.34 -4.08 3.99
CA GLU A 148 -5.81 -4.46 2.67
C GLU A 148 -4.62 -4.81 1.77
N LEU A 149 -4.52 -6.09 1.40
CA LEU A 149 -3.51 -6.58 0.48
C LEU A 149 -4.16 -6.88 -0.87
N LYS A 150 -3.67 -6.20 -1.92
CA LYS A 150 -4.09 -6.46 -3.29
C LYS A 150 -3.07 -7.36 -3.98
N ILE A 151 -3.53 -8.51 -4.46
CA ILE A 151 -2.70 -9.51 -5.12
C ILE A 151 -3.06 -9.55 -6.61
N PRO A 152 -2.12 -9.31 -7.55
CA PRO A 152 -2.39 -9.37 -8.96
C PRO A 152 -2.71 -10.80 -9.41
N HIS A 153 -3.70 -10.90 -10.31
CA HIS A 153 -4.14 -12.13 -10.93
C HIS A 153 -3.14 -12.53 -12.02
N PHE A 154 -2.25 -13.47 -11.72
CA PHE A 154 -1.33 -14.00 -12.74
C PHE A 154 -1.97 -15.15 -13.51
N LEU A 155 -1.89 -15.09 -14.85
CA LEU A 155 -2.22 -16.20 -15.73
C LEU A 155 -1.25 -17.36 -15.43
N ARG A 156 -1.80 -18.57 -15.49
CA ARG A 156 -1.29 -19.87 -15.05
C ARG A 156 0.09 -20.32 -15.58
N SER A 157 0.84 -19.50 -16.33
CA SER A 157 1.94 -20.00 -17.18
C SER A 157 3.25 -20.30 -16.45
N ASN A 158 3.47 -19.79 -15.23
CA ASN A 158 4.76 -19.96 -14.53
C ASN A 158 4.62 -20.66 -13.16
N LEU A 159 3.46 -21.26 -12.87
CA LEU A 159 3.23 -21.99 -11.61
C LEU A 159 3.97 -23.33 -11.55
N VAL A 160 4.45 -23.87 -12.68
CA VAL A 160 5.07 -25.21 -12.72
C VAL A 160 6.44 -25.21 -12.01
N ASP A 161 7.20 -24.12 -12.12
CA ASP A 161 8.55 -24.03 -11.54
C ASP A 161 8.49 -23.73 -10.03
N VAL A 162 7.55 -22.87 -9.60
CA VAL A 162 7.36 -22.56 -8.17
C VAL A 162 6.68 -23.71 -7.43
N GLU A 163 5.75 -24.44 -8.06
CA GLU A 163 5.17 -25.64 -7.46
C GLU A 163 6.21 -26.75 -7.26
N HIS A 164 7.22 -26.90 -8.12
CA HIS A 164 8.20 -27.98 -7.99
C HIS A 164 9.20 -27.75 -6.86
N GLU A 165 9.69 -26.52 -6.67
CA GLU A 165 10.55 -26.19 -5.52
C GLU A 165 9.77 -26.26 -4.19
N TRP A 166 8.46 -25.98 -4.20
CA TRP A 166 7.66 -25.88 -2.99
C TRP A 166 6.99 -27.21 -2.61
N LYS A 167 6.63 -28.07 -3.58
CA LYS A 167 6.11 -29.44 -3.34
C LYS A 167 7.14 -30.37 -2.72
N ALA A 168 8.44 -30.12 -2.91
CA ALA A 168 9.49 -30.92 -2.28
C ALA A 168 9.45 -30.88 -0.73
N ASN A 169 8.80 -29.87 -0.14
CA ASN A 169 8.75 -29.66 1.32
C ASN A 169 7.38 -29.86 1.97
N LEU A 170 6.35 -30.28 1.23
CA LEU A 170 5.00 -30.46 1.76
C LEU A 170 4.50 -31.90 1.58
N LYS A 171 4.52 -32.67 2.68
CA LYS A 171 3.74 -33.91 2.79
C LYS A 171 2.28 -33.58 3.06
N GLN A 172 1.48 -33.42 2.01
CA GLN A 172 0.06 -33.81 1.87
C GLN A 172 -0.60 -33.01 0.74
N GLU A 173 -1.21 -33.75 -0.18
CA GLU A 173 -1.77 -33.30 -1.45
C GLU A 173 -3.27 -33.01 -1.27
N ILE A 174 -3.76 -31.87 -1.78
CA ILE A 174 -5.20 -31.60 -1.90
C ILE A 174 -5.50 -31.09 -3.32
N THR A 175 -6.39 -31.83 -4.00
CA THR A 175 -6.89 -31.59 -5.35
C THR A 175 -8.21 -30.82 -5.27
N VAL A 176 -8.42 -29.78 -6.10
CA VAL A 176 -9.73 -29.10 -6.17
C VAL A 176 -10.20 -28.81 -7.61
N ASP A 177 -11.51 -29.06 -7.77
CA ASP A 177 -12.42 -29.19 -8.91
C ASP A 177 -12.85 -27.82 -9.52
N PRO A 178 -13.14 -27.68 -10.84
CA PRO A 178 -13.21 -26.39 -11.54
C PRO A 178 -14.51 -25.58 -11.43
N LEU A 179 -15.49 -25.99 -10.61
CA LEU A 179 -16.84 -25.40 -10.68
C LEU A 179 -17.47 -25.23 -9.29
N SER A 180 -17.10 -24.20 -8.52
CA SER A 180 -18.01 -23.74 -7.45
C SER A 180 -17.93 -22.26 -7.11
N SER A 181 -19.11 -21.77 -6.73
CA SER A 181 -19.61 -20.41 -6.60
C SER A 181 -19.07 -19.58 -5.43
N TYR A 182 -19.32 -18.27 -5.50
CA TYR A 182 -19.14 -17.27 -4.44
C TYR A 182 -19.45 -17.78 -3.02
N HIS A 183 -18.43 -17.95 -2.18
CA HIS A 183 -18.57 -18.17 -0.74
C HIS A 183 -17.58 -17.29 0.03
N VAL A 184 -18.09 -16.52 1.01
CA VAL A 184 -17.27 -15.76 1.96
C VAL A 184 -17.07 -16.64 3.19
N ASP A 185 -15.91 -17.30 3.28
CA ASP A 185 -15.54 -18.03 4.48
C ASP A 185 -14.68 -17.18 5.41
N ARG A 186 -15.00 -17.25 6.70
CA ARG A 186 -14.24 -16.61 7.77
C ARG A 186 -13.25 -17.64 8.32
N SER A 187 -11.96 -17.30 8.37
CA SER A 187 -11.01 -18.08 9.17
C SER A 187 -11.37 -17.91 10.66
N PRO A 188 -11.36 -18.98 11.47
CA PRO A 188 -11.86 -18.92 12.85
C PRO A 188 -11.06 -17.97 13.76
N ASP A 189 -9.78 -17.71 13.45
CA ASP A 189 -8.87 -16.96 14.33
C ASP A 189 -8.54 -15.54 13.84
N VAL A 190 -8.79 -15.25 12.55
CA VAL A 190 -8.57 -13.94 11.93
C VAL A 190 -9.87 -13.52 11.26
N LYS A 191 -10.35 -12.29 11.51
CA LYS A 191 -11.49 -11.69 10.78
C LYS A 191 -11.07 -11.36 9.34
N ALA A 192 -10.68 -12.37 8.58
CA ALA A 192 -10.32 -12.26 7.19
C ALA A 192 -11.60 -12.27 6.34
N ARG A 193 -11.72 -11.31 5.41
CA ARG A 193 -12.75 -11.32 4.38
C ARG A 193 -12.11 -11.68 3.05
N ILE A 194 -12.45 -12.86 2.55
CA ILE A 194 -12.00 -13.37 1.26
C ILE A 194 -13.05 -13.02 0.20
N ARG A 195 -12.63 -12.34 -0.86
CA ARG A 195 -13.46 -12.10 -2.05
C ARG A 195 -12.79 -12.75 -3.27
N ASP A 196 -12.85 -14.07 -3.37
CA ASP A 196 -12.29 -14.81 -4.51
C ASP A 196 -12.98 -16.16 -4.81
N THR A 197 -12.80 -16.62 -6.05
CA THR A 197 -13.12 -17.93 -6.63
C THR A 197 -12.02 -18.99 -6.40
N ARG A 198 -10.78 -18.64 -6.00
CA ARG A 198 -9.71 -19.59 -5.66
C ARG A 198 -9.49 -19.70 -4.15
N ARG A 199 -10.41 -20.44 -3.53
CA ARG A 199 -10.51 -20.65 -2.08
C ARG A 199 -9.20 -21.13 -1.45
N ASP A 200 -8.53 -22.13 -2.03
CA ASP A 200 -7.37 -22.77 -1.38
C ASP A 200 -6.12 -21.91 -1.38
N SER A 201 -5.79 -21.26 -2.51
CA SER A 201 -4.66 -20.33 -2.60
C SER A 201 -4.85 -19.13 -1.67
N THR A 202 -6.09 -18.67 -1.50
CA THR A 202 -6.40 -17.56 -0.60
C THR A 202 -6.33 -18.00 0.87
N ILE A 203 -6.86 -19.17 1.23
CA ILE A 203 -6.76 -19.72 2.59
C ILE A 203 -5.28 -19.89 2.98
N TRP A 204 -4.46 -20.44 2.09
CA TRP A 204 -3.03 -20.58 2.34
C TRP A 204 -2.34 -19.23 2.59
N PHE A 205 -2.69 -18.18 1.83
CA PHE A 205 -2.13 -16.84 2.02
C PHE A 205 -2.59 -16.21 3.35
N VAL A 206 -3.84 -16.42 3.74
CA VAL A 206 -4.36 -16.01 5.06
C VAL A 206 -3.60 -16.73 6.16
N ASP A 207 -3.38 -18.04 6.04
CA ASP A 207 -2.65 -18.84 7.02
C ASP A 207 -1.19 -18.38 7.17
N ALA A 208 -0.52 -18.06 6.06
CA ALA A 208 0.82 -17.49 6.07
C ALA A 208 0.89 -16.10 6.73
N LEU A 209 -0.20 -15.32 6.68
CA LEU A 209 -0.29 -14.00 7.31
C LEU A 209 -0.65 -14.05 8.80
N LYS A 210 -1.20 -15.17 9.31
CA LYS A 210 -1.63 -15.32 10.71
C LYS A 210 -0.58 -14.89 11.75
N PRO A 211 0.71 -15.23 11.61
CA PRO A 211 1.72 -14.83 12.59
C PRO A 211 1.96 -13.32 12.65
N HIS A 212 1.59 -12.59 11.59
CA HIS A 212 1.88 -11.16 11.44
C HIS A 212 0.66 -10.27 11.72
N VAL A 213 -0.55 -10.84 11.70
CA VAL A 213 -1.81 -10.11 11.81
C VAL A 213 -2.52 -10.47 13.12
N PRO A 214 -2.55 -9.56 14.11
CA PRO A 214 -3.27 -9.79 15.36
C PRO A 214 -4.77 -10.04 15.14
N PRO A 215 -5.48 -10.77 16.04
CA PRO A 215 -6.92 -11.02 15.92
C PRO A 215 -7.80 -9.75 15.89
N SER A 216 -7.27 -8.62 16.34
CA SER A 216 -7.93 -7.30 16.31
C SER A 216 -7.96 -6.64 14.93
N VAL A 217 -7.18 -7.14 13.96
CA VAL A 217 -7.03 -6.55 12.63
C VAL A 217 -7.99 -7.23 11.64
N GLU A 218 -8.75 -6.43 10.89
CA GLU A 218 -9.52 -6.91 9.74
C GLU A 218 -8.57 -7.06 8.53
N LEU A 219 -8.37 -8.30 8.09
CA LEU A 219 -7.58 -8.61 6.89
C LEU A 219 -8.52 -8.68 5.68
N ILE A 220 -8.27 -7.85 4.67
CA ILE A 220 -9.01 -7.86 3.42
C ILE A 220 -8.05 -8.25 2.29
N LEU A 221 -8.32 -9.39 1.64
CA LEU A 221 -7.59 -9.85 0.47
C LEU A 221 -8.43 -9.60 -0.78
N LEU A 222 -7.88 -8.83 -1.71
CA LEU A 222 -8.53 -8.52 -2.98
C LEU A 222 -7.64 -8.98 -4.14
N TRP A 223 -8.20 -9.82 -5.01
CA TRP A 223 -7.57 -10.23 -6.24
C TRP A 223 -7.95 -9.27 -7.37
N TRP A 224 -6.99 -8.90 -8.22
CA TRP A 224 -7.22 -7.93 -9.29
C TRP A 224 -6.62 -8.37 -10.63
N HIS A 225 -7.38 -8.24 -11.73
CA HIS A 225 -6.90 -8.45 -13.08
C HIS A 225 -6.23 -7.19 -13.64
N GLN A 226 -4.98 -7.31 -14.09
CA GLN A 226 -4.40 -6.31 -14.99
C GLN A 226 -5.21 -6.34 -16.30
N GLN A 227 -5.92 -5.25 -16.59
CA GLN A 227 -6.40 -4.94 -17.94
C GLN A 227 -5.29 -4.22 -18.68
#